data_AF-A0A365H1S8-F1
#
_entry.id   AF-A0A365H1S8-F1
#
_cell.length_a   1.000
_cell.length_b   1.000
_cell.length_c   1.000
_cell.angle_alpha   90.00
_cell.angle_beta   90.00
_cell.angle_gamma   90.00
#
_symmetry.space_group_name_H-M   'P 1'
#
loop_
_entity.id
_entity.type
_entity.pdbx_description
1 polymer ?
#
loop_
_entity_poly.entity_id
_entity_poly.type
_entity_poly.pdbx_seq_one_letter_code
_entity_poly.pdbx_strand_id
1 'polypeptide(L)'
;MHVDDQLERVHWHLVRGDQLRAGVSARAGAVLSTNALVLAGIALAFSLRSPRPDALVVAIALGILGCVALSVGNATLALVTLRSWERQFGDRNTPTAFLYCHVEADQASSAFKDFRRRVTTMSPEEHLDHALAELWRCGRLHGYRYRRLRIAVCWLLAALVLFPVAAAAAI
;
A
#
# COMPACT_ATOMS: atom_id res chain seq x y z
N MET A 1 -11.20 34.82 2.55
CA MET A 1 -11.65 33.42 2.47
C MET A 1 -11.73 32.93 3.90
N HIS A 2 -12.87 32.43 4.36
CA HIS A 2 -13.03 32.09 5.77
C HIS A 2 -12.26 30.79 6.06
N VAL A 3 -11.70 30.65 7.28
CA VAL A 3 -10.93 29.46 7.67
C VAL A 3 -11.81 28.20 7.56
N ASP A 4 -13.09 28.33 7.88
CA ASP A 4 -14.07 27.24 7.75
C ASP A 4 -14.22 26.76 6.30
N ASP A 5 -14.22 27.67 5.31
CA ASP A 5 -14.28 27.30 3.87
C ASP A 5 -13.02 26.52 3.43
N GLN A 6 -11.89 26.76 4.09
CA GLN A 6 -10.65 26.03 3.81
C GLN A 6 -10.68 24.66 4.47
N LEU A 7 -11.15 24.60 5.72
CA LEU A 7 -11.31 23.37 6.47
C LEU A 7 -12.25 22.40 5.76
N GLU A 8 -13.39 22.90 5.23
CA GLU A 8 -14.34 22.10 4.46
C GLU A 8 -13.70 21.51 3.19
N ARG A 9 -12.92 22.32 2.45
CA ARG A 9 -12.19 21.83 1.27
C ARG A 9 -11.17 20.76 1.63
N VAL A 10 -10.40 20.96 2.69
CA VAL A 10 -9.42 19.98 3.15
C VAL A 10 -10.12 18.69 3.60
N HIS A 11 -11.24 18.81 4.31
CA HIS A 11 -12.07 17.68 4.71
C HIS A 11 -12.52 16.86 3.50
N TRP A 12 -13.05 17.51 2.46
CA TRP A 12 -13.45 16.82 1.23
C TRP A 12 -12.29 16.05 0.58
N HIS A 13 -11.10 16.65 0.54
CA HIS A 13 -9.91 16.00 0.02
C HIS A 13 -9.42 14.82 0.87
N LEU A 14 -9.51 14.91 2.20
CA LEU A 14 -9.19 13.82 3.11
C LEU A 14 -10.15 12.63 2.92
N VAL A 15 -11.46 12.90 2.87
CA VAL A 15 -12.49 11.87 2.62
C VAL A 15 -12.25 11.18 1.27
N ARG A 16 -11.94 11.95 0.23
CA ARG A 16 -11.54 11.39 -1.08
C ARG A 16 -10.26 10.56 -0.98
N GLY A 17 -9.28 11.01 -0.19
CA GLY A 17 -8.04 10.28 0.07
C GLY A 17 -8.28 8.91 0.69
N ASP A 18 -9.25 8.81 1.60
CA ASP A 18 -9.65 7.54 2.22
C ASP A 18 -10.28 6.56 1.22
N GLN A 19 -11.14 7.05 0.33
CA GLN A 19 -11.69 6.23 -0.75
C GLN A 19 -10.59 5.69 -1.67
N LEU A 20 -9.61 6.54 -2.00
CA LEU A 20 -8.44 6.12 -2.80
C LEU A 20 -7.59 5.08 -2.07
N ARG A 21 -7.44 5.19 -0.74
CA ARG A 21 -6.76 4.20 0.08
C ARG A 21 -7.48 2.85 0.05
N ALA A 22 -8.80 2.84 0.23
CA ALA A 22 -9.60 1.63 0.11
C ALA A 22 -9.46 0.99 -1.29
N GLY A 23 -9.48 1.82 -2.34
CA GLY A 23 -9.28 1.37 -3.72
C GLY A 23 -7.91 0.73 -3.97
N VAL A 24 -6.83 1.30 -3.40
CA VAL A 24 -5.49 0.70 -3.48
C VAL A 24 -5.46 -0.64 -2.74
N SER A 25 -6.06 -0.72 -1.55
CA SER A 25 -6.11 -1.95 -0.77
C SER A 25 -6.88 -3.06 -1.49
N ALA A 26 -8.02 -2.75 -2.10
CA ALA A 26 -8.80 -3.71 -2.88
C ALA A 26 -7.99 -4.25 -4.07
N ARG A 27 -7.30 -3.38 -4.82
CA ARG A 27 -6.45 -3.78 -5.96
C ARG A 27 -5.24 -4.60 -5.52
N ALA A 28 -4.58 -4.21 -4.43
CA ALA A 28 -3.47 -4.98 -3.88
C ALA A 28 -3.92 -6.37 -3.41
N GLY A 29 -5.10 -6.46 -2.77
CA GLY A 29 -5.73 -7.73 -2.42
C GLY A 29 -5.98 -8.61 -3.65
N ALA A 30 -6.52 -8.05 -4.73
CA ALA A 30 -6.70 -8.78 -5.98
C ALA A 30 -5.37 -9.29 -6.56
N VAL A 31 -4.31 -8.47 -6.55
CA VAL A 31 -2.96 -8.89 -6.98
C VAL A 31 -2.44 -10.06 -6.13
N LEU A 32 -2.63 -10.04 -4.81
CA LEU A 32 -2.23 -11.14 -3.93
C LEU A 32 -3.02 -12.43 -4.23
N SER A 33 -4.34 -12.33 -4.42
CA SER A 33 -5.17 -13.48 -4.80
C SER A 33 -4.76 -14.08 -6.14
N THR A 34 -4.46 -13.25 -7.15
CA THR A 34 -4.00 -13.75 -8.45
C THR A 34 -2.62 -14.40 -8.34
N ASN A 35 -1.69 -13.85 -7.56
CA ASN A 35 -0.40 -14.50 -7.28
C ASN A 35 -0.58 -15.88 -6.61
N ALA A 36 -1.52 -16.00 -5.66
CA ALA A 36 -1.82 -17.29 -5.04
C ALA A 36 -2.33 -18.32 -6.06
N LEU A 37 -3.18 -17.89 -7.01
CA LEU A 37 -3.66 -18.74 -8.10
C LEU A 37 -2.51 -19.18 -9.03
N VAL A 38 -1.58 -18.28 -9.36
CA VAL A 38 -0.38 -18.62 -10.15
C VAL A 38 0.45 -19.68 -9.43
N LEU A 39 0.70 -19.52 -8.14
CA LEU A 39 1.44 -20.51 -7.34
C LEU A 39 0.73 -21.87 -7.30
N ALA A 40 -0.59 -21.88 -7.11
CA ALA A 40 -1.38 -23.10 -7.16
C ALA A 40 -1.31 -23.78 -8.54
N GLY A 41 -1.38 -23.00 -9.62
CA GLY A 41 -1.22 -23.49 -10.99
C GLY A 41 0.16 -24.11 -11.24
N ILE A 42 1.23 -23.49 -10.75
CA ILE A 42 2.59 -24.04 -10.84
C ILE A 42 2.66 -25.36 -10.06
N ALA A 43 2.21 -25.38 -8.80
CA ALA A 43 2.24 -26.58 -7.97
C ALA A 43 1.48 -27.75 -8.63
N LEU A 44 0.31 -27.47 -9.20
CA LEU A 44 -0.47 -28.47 -9.95
C LEU A 44 0.27 -28.95 -11.20
N ALA A 45 0.82 -28.04 -12.00
CA ALA A 45 1.57 -28.39 -13.21
C ALA A 45 2.78 -29.29 -12.91
N PHE A 46 3.48 -29.05 -11.79
CA PHE A 46 4.56 -29.92 -11.33
C PHE A 46 4.06 -31.27 -10.80
N SER A 47 2.92 -31.29 -10.10
CA SER A 47 2.35 -32.53 -9.56
C SER A 47 1.87 -33.49 -10.65
N LEU A 48 1.42 -32.98 -11.79
CA LEU A 48 0.93 -33.79 -12.92
C LEU A 48 2.06 -34.34 -13.79
N ARG A 49 3.33 -33.99 -13.51
CA ARG A 49 4.46 -34.26 -14.40
C ARG A 49 5.22 -35.52 -14.03
N SER A 50 5.71 -36.22 -15.06
CA SER A 50 6.59 -37.40 -14.96
C SER A 50 7.94 -37.08 -14.30
N PRO A 51 8.63 -38.06 -13.68
CA PRO A 51 9.66 -37.84 -12.64
C PRO A 51 10.99 -37.22 -13.09
N ARG A 52 11.18 -36.85 -14.36
CA ARG A 52 12.40 -36.19 -14.85
C ARG A 52 12.07 -34.83 -15.44
N PRO A 53 11.99 -33.78 -14.62
CA PRO A 53 11.75 -32.43 -15.12
C PRO A 53 12.96 -31.94 -15.93
N ASP A 54 12.70 -31.44 -17.13
CA ASP A 54 13.71 -30.76 -17.93
C ASP A 54 14.25 -29.52 -17.19
N ALA A 55 15.57 -29.33 -17.22
CA ALA A 55 16.26 -28.21 -16.57
C ALA A 55 15.73 -26.86 -17.05
N LEU A 56 15.34 -26.76 -18.33
CA LEU A 56 14.74 -25.55 -18.89
C LEU A 56 13.42 -25.20 -18.18
N VAL A 57 12.54 -26.18 -17.96
CA VAL A 57 11.25 -25.92 -17.30
C VAL A 57 11.42 -25.58 -15.83
N VAL A 58 12.39 -26.20 -15.14
CA VAL A 58 12.75 -25.81 -13.77
C VAL A 58 13.24 -24.35 -13.74
N ALA A 59 14.10 -23.95 -14.68
CA ALA A 59 14.59 -22.57 -14.76
C ALA A 59 13.45 -21.56 -15.01
N ILE A 60 12.52 -21.86 -15.91
CA ILE A 60 11.35 -21.00 -16.17
C ILE A 60 10.46 -20.92 -14.91
N ALA A 61 10.20 -22.04 -14.24
CA ALA A 61 9.40 -22.08 -13.01
C ALA A 61 10.02 -21.22 -11.90
N LEU A 62 11.34 -21.30 -11.71
CA LEU A 62 12.07 -20.43 -10.78
C LEU A 62 11.94 -18.95 -11.17
N GLY A 63 11.98 -18.64 -12.47
CA GLY A 63 11.73 -17.29 -12.97
C GLY A 63 10.33 -16.77 -12.63
N ILE A 64 9.30 -17.61 -12.78
CA ILE A 64 7.92 -17.28 -12.41
C ILE A 64 7.82 -17.05 -10.90
N LEU A 65 8.42 -17.92 -10.08
CA LEU A 65 8.45 -17.77 -8.63
C LEU A 65 9.13 -16.47 -8.19
N GLY A 66 10.23 -16.09 -8.85
CA GLY A 66 10.89 -14.80 -8.63
C GLY A 66 9.98 -13.61 -8.94
N CYS A 67 9.27 -13.66 -10.08
CA CYS A 67 8.29 -12.63 -10.45
C CYS A 67 7.14 -12.54 -9.44
N VAL A 68 6.59 -13.68 -9.01
CA VAL A 68 5.54 -13.75 -7.99
C VAL A 68 6.03 -13.17 -6.66
N ALA A 69 7.23 -13.53 -6.21
CA ALA A 69 7.80 -13.01 -4.96
C ALA A 69 7.96 -11.48 -5.00
N LEU A 70 8.47 -10.93 -6.11
CA LEU A 70 8.58 -9.49 -6.30
C LEU A 70 7.20 -8.81 -6.36
N SER A 71 6.22 -9.44 -7.01
CA SER A 71 4.84 -8.95 -7.08
C SER A 71 4.20 -8.88 -5.69
N VAL A 72 4.22 -9.99 -4.94
CA VAL A 72 3.68 -10.11 -3.59
C VAL A 72 4.37 -9.11 -2.66
N GLY A 73 5.70 -9.01 -2.69
CA GLY A 73 6.44 -8.05 -1.86
C GLY A 73 6.00 -6.61 -2.10
N ASN A 74 5.84 -6.20 -3.36
CA ASN A 74 5.37 -4.85 -3.68
C ASN A 74 3.88 -4.63 -3.37
N ALA A 75 3.02 -5.63 -3.55
CA ALA A 75 1.61 -5.55 -3.19
C ALA A 75 1.42 -5.43 -1.66
N THR A 76 2.18 -6.22 -0.89
CA THR A 76 2.21 -6.13 0.57
C THR A 76 2.70 -4.76 1.04
N LEU A 77 3.76 -4.21 0.43
CA LEU A 77 4.23 -2.84 0.72
C LEU A 77 3.19 -1.76 0.39
N ALA A 78 2.29 -2.01 -0.57
CA ALA A 78 1.18 -1.11 -0.86
C ALA A 78 0.07 -1.16 0.22
N LEU A 79 -0.09 -2.31 0.90
CA LEU A 79 -1.06 -2.52 1.98
C LEU A 79 -0.56 -2.03 3.34
N VAL A 80 0.70 -2.31 3.66
CA VAL A 80 1.27 -1.97 4.97
C VAL A 80 1.26 -0.45 5.13
N THR A 81 0.69 0.01 6.25
CA THR A 81 0.88 1.37 6.74
C THR A 81 2.32 1.47 7.20
N LEU A 82 3.08 2.38 6.61
CA LEU A 82 4.47 2.61 7.02
C LEU A 82 4.45 3.15 8.44
N ARG A 83 4.61 2.26 9.42
CA ARG A 83 4.72 2.58 10.85
C ARG A 83 5.81 3.63 11.12
N SER A 84 6.78 3.75 10.21
CA SER A 84 7.86 4.75 10.25
C SER A 84 7.73 5.82 9.16
N TRP A 85 6.51 6.32 8.91
CA TRP A 85 6.27 7.41 7.97
C TRP A 85 7.25 8.58 8.20
N GLU A 86 7.45 8.97 9.45
CA GLU A 86 8.39 10.04 9.84
C GLU A 86 9.82 9.77 9.38
N ARG A 87 10.31 8.52 9.42
CA ARG A 87 11.67 8.20 9.00
C ARG A 87 11.87 8.25 7.48
N GLN A 88 10.80 8.04 6.72
CA GLN A 88 10.90 7.87 5.27
C GLN A 88 10.43 9.09 4.48
N PHE A 89 9.51 9.87 5.05
CA PHE A 89 8.87 11.01 4.40
C PHE A 89 8.68 12.21 5.32
N GLY A 90 9.09 12.13 6.59
CA GLY A 90 8.99 13.23 7.53
C GLY A 90 9.94 14.36 7.12
N ASP A 91 9.35 15.47 6.69
CA ASP A 91 10.05 16.74 6.71
C ASP A 91 10.02 17.23 8.17
N ARG A 92 11.19 17.66 8.70
CA ARG A 92 11.31 18.12 10.10
C ARG A 92 10.39 19.31 10.40
N ASN A 93 9.94 20.00 9.37
CA ASN A 93 9.07 21.17 9.47
C ASN A 93 7.57 20.85 9.34
N THR A 94 7.17 19.58 9.14
CA THR A 94 5.74 19.24 9.04
C THR A 94 5.12 19.15 10.44
N PRO A 95 4.05 19.91 10.75
CA PRO A 95 3.36 19.80 12.03
C PRO A 95 2.83 18.39 12.28
N THR A 96 2.78 17.97 13.55
CA THR A 96 2.23 16.68 13.95
C THR A 96 0.72 16.67 13.77
N ALA A 97 0.17 15.80 12.93
CA ALA A 97 -1.27 15.72 12.68
C ALA A 97 -1.95 14.79 13.68
N PHE A 98 -1.75 15.01 14.99
CA PHE A 98 -2.22 14.08 16.04
C PHE A 98 -3.74 13.85 16.03
N LEU A 99 -4.52 14.82 15.54
CA LEU A 99 -5.97 14.72 15.41
C LEU A 99 -6.41 13.72 14.33
N TYR A 100 -5.59 13.55 13.30
CA TYR A 100 -5.94 12.78 12.11
C TYR A 100 -5.11 11.50 11.95
N CYS A 101 -3.97 11.40 12.64
CA CYS A 101 -3.08 10.25 12.62
C CYS A 101 -3.12 9.48 13.94
N HIS A 102 -3.70 8.27 13.93
CA HIS A 102 -3.78 7.39 15.11
C HIS A 102 -2.42 7.06 15.75
N VAL A 103 -1.35 6.96 14.94
CA VAL A 103 0.00 6.65 15.44
C VAL A 103 0.57 7.80 16.25
N GLU A 104 0.25 9.04 15.87
CA GLU A 104 0.68 10.24 16.58
C GLU A 104 -0.25 10.57 17.76
N ALA A 105 -1.55 10.25 17.64
CA ALA A 105 -2.51 10.39 18.74
C ALA A 105 -2.09 9.59 19.99
N ASP A 106 -1.61 8.37 19.79
CA ASP A 106 -1.15 7.47 20.85
C ASP A 106 0.12 8.00 21.56
N GLN A 107 1.01 8.66 20.81
CA GLN A 107 2.22 9.30 21.37
C GLN A 107 1.92 10.66 22.01
N ALA A 108 0.95 11.39 21.47
CA ALA A 108 0.64 12.75 21.87
C ALA A 108 -0.15 12.80 23.18
N SER A 109 -1.03 11.83 23.45
CA SER A 109 -1.92 11.87 24.63
C SER A 109 -2.10 10.49 25.25
N SER A 110 -1.43 10.25 26.38
CA SER A 110 -1.63 9.02 27.18
C SER A 110 -2.97 9.01 27.93
N ALA A 111 -3.66 10.16 28.01
CA ALA A 111 -4.97 10.30 28.65
C ALA A 111 -5.95 11.10 27.79
N PHE A 112 -7.22 10.65 27.76
CA PHE A 112 -8.32 11.32 27.06
C PHE A 112 -8.50 12.79 27.49
N LYS A 113 -8.22 13.11 28.76
CA LYS A 113 -8.31 14.48 29.29
C LYS A 113 -7.34 15.43 28.57
N ASP A 114 -6.13 14.98 28.27
CA ASP A 114 -5.13 15.78 27.57
C ASP A 114 -5.48 15.95 26.09
N PHE A 115 -5.99 14.89 25.47
CA PHE A 115 -6.56 14.95 24.12
C PHE A 115 -7.67 16.01 24.06
N ARG A 116 -8.71 15.88 24.89
CA ARG A 116 -9.84 16.82 24.93
C ARG A 116 -9.36 18.26 25.13
N ARG A 117 -8.46 18.48 26.10
CA ARG A 117 -7.91 19.82 26.38
C ARG A 117 -7.29 20.41 25.12
N ARG A 118 -6.37 19.70 24.46
CA ARG A 118 -5.69 20.18 23.25
C ARG A 118 -6.66 20.53 22.12
N VAL A 119 -7.63 19.65 21.86
CA VAL A 119 -8.64 19.88 20.81
C VAL A 119 -9.49 21.11 21.11
N THR A 120 -9.90 21.31 22.37
CA THR A 120 -10.75 22.46 22.73
C THR A 120 -10.02 23.79 22.83
N THR A 121 -8.69 23.77 23.01
CA THR A 121 -7.87 24.99 23.12
C THR A 121 -7.26 25.42 21.79
N MET A 122 -7.40 24.61 20.74
CA MET A 122 -6.80 24.88 19.44
C MET A 122 -7.53 26.00 18.70
N SER A 123 -6.75 26.88 18.08
CA SER A 123 -7.28 27.88 17.15
C SER A 123 -7.73 27.22 15.84
N PRO A 124 -8.69 27.83 15.12
CA PRO A 124 -9.09 27.37 13.78
C PRO A 124 -7.92 27.29 12.79
N GLU A 125 -6.95 28.20 12.89
CA GLU A 125 -5.75 28.23 12.07
C GLU A 125 -4.86 27.00 12.33
N GLU A 126 -4.64 26.63 13.60
CA GLU A 126 -3.92 25.40 13.95
C GLU A 126 -4.65 24.15 13.44
N HIS A 127 -5.98 24.09 13.54
CA HIS A 127 -6.75 22.99 12.96
C HIS A 127 -6.54 22.85 11.45
N LEU A 128 -6.51 23.97 10.72
CA LEU A 128 -6.24 23.98 9.29
C LEU A 128 -4.83 23.48 8.98
N ASP A 129 -3.81 23.94 9.73
CA ASP A 129 -2.42 23.50 9.55
C ASP A 129 -2.27 21.99 9.77
N HIS A 130 -2.90 21.45 10.81
CA HIS A 130 -2.90 20.01 11.06
C HIS A 130 -3.62 19.22 9.97
N ALA A 131 -4.73 19.74 9.45
CA ALA A 131 -5.49 19.11 8.38
C ALA A 131 -4.71 19.12 7.05
N LEU A 132 -4.02 20.23 6.74
CA LEU A 132 -3.15 20.34 5.57
C LEU A 132 -1.93 19.41 5.67
N ALA A 133 -1.32 19.32 6.85
CA ALA A 133 -0.23 18.38 7.12
C ALA A 133 -0.69 16.93 6.87
N GLU A 134 -1.87 16.53 7.34
CA GLU A 134 -2.40 15.20 7.06
C GLU A 134 -2.70 15.00 5.57
N LEU A 135 -3.33 15.98 4.91
CA LEU A 135 -3.63 15.87 3.50
C LEU A 135 -2.36 15.67 2.65
N TRP A 136 -1.29 16.40 2.97
CA TRP A 136 0.02 16.22 2.35
C TRP A 136 0.55 14.79 2.56
N ARG A 137 0.46 14.27 3.79
CA ARG A 137 0.88 12.89 4.11
C ARG A 137 0.05 11.86 3.36
N CYS A 138 -1.28 12.00 3.32
CA CYS A 138 -2.16 11.14 2.55
C CYS A 138 -1.77 11.13 1.07
N GLY A 139 -1.52 12.30 0.47
CA GLY A 139 -1.11 12.42 -0.93
C GLY A 139 0.22 11.70 -1.23
N ARG A 140 1.23 11.92 -0.38
CA ARG A 140 2.54 11.26 -0.51
C ARG A 140 2.44 9.74 -0.33
N LEU A 141 1.69 9.29 0.67
CA LEU A 141 1.50 7.87 0.95
C LEU A 141 0.75 7.18 -0.19
N HIS A 142 -0.29 7.84 -0.72
CA HIS A 142 -1.02 7.34 -1.89
C HIS A 142 -0.10 7.20 -3.10
N GLY A 143 0.71 8.21 -3.41
CA GLY A 143 1.68 8.14 -4.50
C GLY A 143 2.69 6.99 -4.34
N TYR A 144 3.21 6.78 -3.13
CA TYR A 144 4.10 5.66 -2.82
C TYR A 144 3.40 4.30 -3.04
N ARG A 145 2.23 4.10 -2.44
CA ARG A 145 1.48 2.84 -2.54
C ARG A 145 1.06 2.56 -3.97
N TYR A 146 0.64 3.57 -4.72
CA TYR A 146 0.27 3.42 -6.12
C TYR A 146 1.48 3.00 -6.98
N ARG A 147 2.66 3.58 -6.74
CA ARG A 147 3.90 3.16 -7.41
C ARG A 147 4.24 1.71 -7.12
N ARG A 148 4.16 1.29 -5.84
CA ARG A 148 4.38 -0.10 -5.43
C ARG A 148 3.37 -1.04 -6.08
N LEU A 149 2.09 -0.67 -6.10
CA LEU A 149 1.05 -1.44 -6.77
C LEU A 149 1.32 -1.60 -8.27
N ARG A 150 1.74 -0.54 -8.97
CA ARG A 150 2.11 -0.63 -10.40
C ARG A 150 3.26 -1.61 -10.62
N ILE A 151 4.31 -1.55 -9.79
CA ILE A 151 5.42 -2.49 -9.86
C ILE A 151 4.92 -3.92 -9.61
N ALA A 152 4.06 -4.12 -8.60
CA ALA A 152 3.48 -5.42 -8.30
C ALA A 152 2.70 -6.01 -9.49
N VAL A 153 1.87 -5.19 -10.13
CA VAL A 153 1.10 -5.60 -11.32
C VAL A 153 2.03 -5.94 -12.48
N CYS A 154 3.07 -5.16 -12.75
CA CYS A 154 4.03 -5.49 -13.82
C CYS A 154 4.68 -6.87 -13.60
N TRP A 155 5.11 -7.18 -12.38
CA TRP A 155 5.70 -8.50 -12.06
C TRP A 155 4.67 -9.63 -12.13
N LEU A 156 3.43 -9.38 -11.73
CA LEU A 156 2.34 -10.36 -11.89
C LEU A 156 2.08 -10.65 -13.38
N LEU A 157 2.03 -9.61 -14.22
CA LEU A 157 1.85 -9.78 -15.66
C LEU A 157 3.00 -10.57 -16.28
N ALA A 158 4.25 -10.30 -15.87
CA ALA A 158 5.40 -11.09 -16.30
C ALA A 158 5.27 -12.57 -15.92
N ALA A 159 4.87 -12.87 -14.68
CA ALA A 159 4.60 -14.23 -14.24
C ALA A 159 3.48 -14.91 -15.06
N LEU A 160 2.38 -14.20 -15.33
CA LEU A 160 1.26 -14.70 -16.12
C LEU A 160 1.63 -14.98 -17.59
N VAL A 161 2.56 -14.23 -18.17
CA VAL A 161 3.07 -14.47 -19.53
C VAL A 161 4.03 -15.66 -19.56
N LEU A 162 4.90 -15.78 -18.55
CA LEU A 162 5.85 -16.89 -18.46
C LEU A 162 5.18 -18.24 -18.15
N PHE A 163 4.06 -18.23 -17.43
CA PHE A 163 3.33 -19.45 -17.05
C PHE A 163 2.89 -20.33 -18.24
N PRO A 164 2.19 -19.83 -19.27
CA PRO A 164 1.82 -20.64 -20.44
C PRO A 164 3.05 -21.08 -21.25
N VAL A 165 4.13 -20.29 -21.27
CA VAL A 165 5.39 -20.70 -21.91
C VAL A 165 6.00 -21.90 -21.21
N ALA A 166 6.00 -21.90 -19.87
CA ALA A 166 6.44 -23.05 -19.07
C ALA A 166 5.58 -24.28 -19.30
N ALA A 167 4.25 -24.10 -19.38
CA ALA A 167 3.30 -25.18 -19.65
C ALA A 167 3.47 -25.75 -21.06
N ALA A 168 3.67 -24.90 -22.07
CA ALA A 168 3.88 -25.33 -23.45
C ALA A 168 5.22 -26.05 -23.64
N ALA A 169 6.30 -25.58 -23.00
CA ALA A 169 7.59 -26.28 -22.98
C ALA A 169 7.57 -27.57 -22.14
N ALA A 170 6.47 -27.81 -21.41
CA ALA A 170 6.32 -28.96 -20.56
C ALA A 170 5.59 -30.16 -21.17
N ILE A 171 4.87 -29.92 -22.28
CA ILE A 171 4.19 -30.92 -23.12
C ILE A 171 5.20 -31.46 -24.14
#